data_AF-A0A2V6RY49-F1
#
_entry.id   AF-A0A2V6RY49-F1
#
_cell.length_a   1.000
_cell.length_b   1.000
_cell.length_c   1.000
_cell.angle_alpha   90.00
_cell.angle_beta   90.00
_cell.angle_gamma   90.00
#
_symmetry.space_group_name_H-M   'P 1'
#
loop_
_entity.id
_entity.type
_entity.pdbx_description
1 polymer ?
#
loop_
_entity_poly.entity_id
_entity_poly.type
_entity_poly.pdbx_seq_one_letter_code
_entity_poly.pdbx_strand_id
1 'polypeptide(L)' 'MLASGTVERREVRLRDGRRVHSWPVPPYRVYYRKSADVLEVVRVYHQARRPIEQ' A
#
# COMPACT_ATOMS: atom_id res chain seq x y z
N MET A 1 -12.58 -15.13 -8.31
CA MET A 1 -13.17 -14.40 -7.17
C MET A 1 -12.41 -13.07 -7.04
N LEU A 2 -12.94 -11.98 -7.59
CA LEU A 2 -12.33 -10.65 -7.43
C LEU A 2 -12.83 -10.08 -6.10
N ALA A 3 -11.93 -9.78 -5.17
CA ALA A 3 -12.28 -9.33 -3.83
C ALA A 3 -13.11 -8.03 -3.86
N SER A 4 -14.40 -8.13 -3.52
CA SER A 4 -15.34 -7.02 -3.41
C SER A 4 -15.45 -6.58 -1.95
N GLY A 5 -14.46 -5.84 -1.47
CA GLY A 5 -14.52 -5.15 -0.19
C GLY A 5 -14.18 -3.69 -0.39
N THR A 6 -15.03 -2.78 0.09
CA THR A 6 -14.71 -1.35 0.17
C THR A 6 -13.61 -1.18 1.22
N VAL A 7 -12.36 -1.29 0.78
CA VAL A 7 -11.20 -1.04 1.64
C VAL A 7 -11.08 0.48 1.80
N GLU A 8 -11.17 0.96 3.05
CA GLU A 8 -10.89 2.36 3.37
C GLU A 8 -9.50 2.75 2.83
N ARG A 9 -9.49 3.58 1.79
CA ARG A 9 -8.28 4.07 1.14
C ARG A 9 -7.72 5.23 1.93
N ARG A 10 -6.93 4.93 2.95
CA ARG A 10 -6.18 5.98 3.64
C ARG A 10 -5.03 6.47 2.76
N GLU A 11 -5.02 7.76 2.43
CA GLU A 11 -3.85 8.42 1.83
C GLU A 11 -2.78 8.64 2.90
N VAL A 12 -1.54 8.33 2.56
CA VAL A 12 -0.36 8.40 3.43
C VAL A 12 0.75 9.13 2.68
N ARG A 13 1.48 10.00 3.39
CA ARG A 13 2.69 10.63 2.87
C ARG A 13 3.91 9.82 3.32
N LEU A 14 4.71 9.34 2.37
CA LEU A 14 5.98 8.67 2.63
C LEU A 14 7.06 9.69 3.01
N ARG A 15 8.18 9.21 3.60
CA ARG A 15 9.31 10.06 4.04
C ARG A 15 9.95 10.84 2.88
N ASP A 16 9.91 10.29 1.68
CA ASP A 16 10.39 10.94 0.44
C ASP A 16 9.38 11.93 -0.16
N GLY A 17 8.27 12.21 0.54
CA GLY A 17 7.25 13.16 0.13
C GLY A 17 6.17 12.59 -0.78
N ARG A 18 6.29 11.35 -1.28
CA ARG A 18 5.27 10.73 -2.15
C ARG A 18 3.95 10.52 -1.40
N ARG A 19 2.83 10.83 -2.06
CA ARG A 19 1.47 10.51 -1.61
C ARG A 19 1.04 9.16 -2.18
N VAL A 20 0.64 8.24 -1.32
CA VAL A 20 0.25 6.87 -1.67
C VAL A 20 -1.02 6.47 -0.93
N HIS A 21 -1.80 5.55 -1.48
CA HIS A 21 -2.87 4.87 -0.76
C HIS A 21 -2.32 3.63 -0.04
N SER A 22 -3.00 3.23 1.04
CA SER A 22 -2.66 2.04 1.80
C SER A 22 -3.76 1.00 1.77
N TRP A 23 -3.44 -0.23 1.37
CA TRP A 23 -4.36 -1.38 1.36
C TRP A 23 -3.93 -2.39 2.45
N PRO A 24 -4.79 -2.73 3.44
CA PRO A 24 -4.50 -3.79 4.39
C PRO A 24 -4.78 -5.13 3.71
N VAL A 25 -3.75 -5.95 3.55
CA VAL A 25 -3.90 -7.33 3.07
C VAL A 25 -3.17 -8.23 4.06
N PRO A 26 -3.73 -8.47 5.27
CA PRO A 26 -3.02 -9.19 6.32
C PRO A 26 -2.43 -10.52 5.81
N PRO A 27 -1.17 -10.86 6.18
CA PRO A 27 -0.31 -10.14 7.14
C PRO A 27 0.47 -8.95 6.54
N TYR A 28 0.23 -8.62 5.28
CA TYR A 28 0.90 -7.56 4.55
C TYR A 28 0.16 -6.23 4.59
N ARG A 29 0.91 -5.18 4.29
CA ARG A 29 0.37 -3.87 3.97
C ARG A 29 0.96 -3.43 2.64
N VAL A 30 0.10 -3.06 1.70
CA VAL A 30 0.50 -2.62 0.37
C VAL A 30 0.32 -1.11 0.29
N TYR A 31 1.37 -0.39 -0.11
CA TYR A 31 1.29 1.01 -0.49
C TYR A 31 1.31 1.11 -2.00
N TYR A 32 0.36 1.85 -2.57
CA TYR A 32 0.20 1.95 -4.01
C TYR A 32 -0.24 3.35 -4.43
N ARG A 33 -0.07 3.67 -5.70
CA ARG A 33 -0.66 4.84 -6.37
C ARG A 33 -1.56 4.33 -7.48
N LYS A 34 -2.66 5.03 -7.71
CA LYS A 34 -3.57 4.73 -8.82
C LYS A 34 -3.65 5.96 -9.71
N SER A 35 -3.32 5.79 -10.99
CA SER A 35 -3.67 6.74 -12.06
C SER A 35 -4.87 6.18 -12.85
N ALA A 36 -5.23 6.81 -13.97
CA ALA A 36 -6.36 6.40 -14.78
C ALA A 36 -6.30 4.90 -15.15
N ASP A 37 -5.14 4.44 -15.62
CA ASP A 37 -4.98 3.09 -16.19
C ASP A 37 -3.96 2.22 -15.46
N VAL A 38 -3.23 2.78 -14.49
CA VAL A 38 -2.12 2.08 -13.82
C VAL A 38 -2.32 2.07 -12.31
N LEU A 39 -2.10 0.89 -11.72
CA LEU A 39 -1.89 0.72 -10.29
C LEU A 39 -0.41 0.43 -10.04
N GLU A 40 0.30 1.42 -9.52
CA GLU A 40 1.73 1.33 -9.19
C GLU A 40 1.88 0.86 -7.74
N VAL A 41 2.43 -0.33 -7.53
CA VAL A 41 2.77 -0.81 -6.18
C VAL A 41 4.10 -0.20 -5.76
N VAL A 42 4.07 0.65 -4.72
CA VAL A 42 5.24 1.40 -4.26
C VAL A 42 6.04 0.60 -3.23
N ARG A 43 5.37 -0.05 -2.28
CA ARG A 43 5.99 -0.90 -1.25
C ARG A 43 5.02 -1.98 -0.79
N VAL A 44 5.58 -3.14 -0.44
CA VAL A 44 4.89 -4.20 0.29
C VAL A 44 5.75 -4.55 1.50
N TYR A 45 5.16 -4.57 2.68
CA TYR A 45 5.84 -5.04 3.88
C TYR A 45 4.93 -5.92 4.72
N HIS A 46 5.53 -6.85 5.45
CA HIS A 46 4.83 -7.67 6.43
C HIS A 46 4.65 -6.86 7.71
N GLN A 47 3.40 -6.70 8.18
CA GLN A 47 3.05 -5.79 9.28
C GLN A 47 3.77 -6.13 10.59
N ALA A 48 4.02 -7.41 10.84
CA ALA A 48 4.71 -7.88 12.05
C ALA A 48 6.25 -7.96 11.94
N ARG A 49 6.84 -7.68 10.78
CA ARG A 49 8.30 -7.81 10.59
C ARG A 49 8.92 -6.43 10.46
N ARG A 50 10.08 -6.24 11.09
CA ARG A 50 10.88 -5.03 10.88
C ARG A 50 11.35 -5.00 9.42
N PRO A 51 11.39 -3.82 8.79
CA PRO A 51 12.03 -3.67 7.48
C PRO A 51 13.45 -4.22 7.53
N ILE A 52 13.87 -4.91 6.47
CA ILE A 52 15.29 -5.21 6.27
C ILE A 52 15.97 -3.85 6.10
N GLU A 53 16.90 -3.51 6.99
CA GLU A 53 17.66 -2.26 6.91
C GLU A 53 18.38 -2.24 5.56
N GLN A 54 18.22 -1.14 4.81
CA GLN A 54 18.91 -0.88 3.54
C GLN A 54 20.07 0.08 3.78
#